data_AF-A0A522DMA2-F1
#
_entry.id   AF-A0A522DMA2-F1
#
_cell.length_a   1.000
_cell.length_b   1.000
_cell.length_c   1.000
_cell.angle_alpha   90.00
_cell.angle_beta   90.00
_cell.angle_gamma   90.00
#
_symmetry.space_group_name_H-M   'P 1'
#
loop_
_entity.id
_entity.type
_entity.pdbx_description
1 polymer ?
#
loop_
_entity_poly.entity_id
_entity_poly.type
_entity_poly.pdbx_seq_one_letter_code
_entity_poly.pdbx_strand_id
1 'polypeptide(L)'
;MAAADKIDDKDSLLKEAADALDLAQRREDAIKLAFGMVERGKIPAFESYGLFQEKVAMLLEKDLRVVEQALELDVDVPSMGKVASESRPTDLTAAFFHRLTED
;
A
#
# COMPACT_ATOMS: atom_id res chain seq x y z
N MET A 1 26.94 45.59 9.77
CA MET A 1 25.63 45.03 10.19
C MET A 1 24.96 44.14 9.12
N ALA A 2 25.59 43.85 7.97
CA ALA A 2 24.96 43.10 6.85
C ALA A 2 25.35 41.60 6.75
N ALA A 3 26.25 41.12 7.62
CA ALA A 3 26.70 39.72 7.61
C ALA A 3 25.85 38.82 8.50
N ALA A 4 25.25 39.37 9.57
CA ALA A 4 24.35 38.64 10.48
C ALA A 4 23.02 38.30 9.79
N ASP A 5 22.37 39.27 9.11
CA ASP A 5 21.14 39.03 8.32
C ASP A 5 21.29 37.90 7.29
N LYS A 6 22.43 37.83 6.60
CA LYS A 6 22.67 36.80 5.58
C LYS A 6 22.88 35.40 6.15
N ILE A 7 23.34 35.29 7.39
CA ILE A 7 23.51 34.00 8.08
C ILE A 7 22.14 33.52 8.57
N ASP A 8 21.36 34.41 9.16
CA ASP A 8 19.98 34.09 9.60
C ASP A 8 19.08 33.69 8.42
N ASP A 9 19.20 34.35 7.26
CA ASP A 9 18.50 33.97 6.02
C ASP A 9 18.92 32.58 5.52
N LYS A 10 20.22 32.27 5.57
CA LYS A 10 20.72 30.97 5.11
C LYS A 10 20.28 29.83 6.03
N ASP A 11 20.37 30.03 7.34
CA ASP A 11 19.97 29.01 8.32
C ASP A 11 18.45 28.79 8.28
N SER A 12 17.66 29.84 8.01
CA SER A 12 16.22 29.74 7.75
C SER A 12 15.92 28.89 6.51
N LEU A 13 16.59 29.16 5.40
CA LEU A 13 16.41 28.39 4.15
C LEU A 13 16.83 26.92 4.30
N LEU A 14 17.92 26.65 5.03
CA LEU A 14 18.37 25.29 5.32
C LEU A 14 17.36 24.54 6.19
N LYS A 15 16.77 25.22 7.17
CA LYS A 15 15.72 24.66 8.01
C LYS A 15 14.46 24.36 7.19
N GLU A 16 14.02 25.28 6.34
CA GLU A 16 12.87 25.06 5.45
C GLU A 16 13.10 23.87 4.50
N ALA A 17 14.31 23.75 3.95
CA ALA A 17 14.68 22.61 3.10
C ALA A 17 14.67 21.29 3.87
N ALA A 18 15.15 21.28 5.14
CA ALA A 18 15.14 20.10 5.99
C ALA A 18 13.70 19.69 6.36
N ASP A 19 12.85 20.64 6.72
CA ASP A 19 11.44 20.41 7.04
C ASP A 19 10.68 19.87 5.81
N ALA A 20 10.96 20.40 4.62
CA ALA A 20 10.39 19.92 3.36
C ALA A 20 10.84 18.49 3.03
N LEU A 21 12.11 18.16 3.29
CA LEU A 21 12.65 16.82 3.06
C LEU A 21 12.03 15.81 4.03
N ASP A 22 11.88 16.17 5.31
CA ASP A 22 11.21 15.31 6.30
C ASP A 22 9.75 15.05 5.92
N LEU A 23 9.02 16.09 5.49
CA LEU A 23 7.66 15.94 5.01
C LEU A 23 7.57 15.02 3.79
N ALA A 24 8.51 15.15 2.84
CA ALA A 24 8.57 14.30 1.66
C ALA A 24 8.81 12.83 2.04
N GLN A 25 9.74 12.57 2.96
CA GLN A 25 10.03 11.22 3.46
C GLN A 25 8.81 10.61 4.13
N ARG A 26 8.16 11.35 5.04
CA ARG A 26 6.94 10.90 5.71
C ARG A 26 5.82 10.59 4.72
N ARG A 27 5.72 11.36 3.63
CA ARG A 27 4.73 11.10 2.57
C ARG A 27 5.05 9.81 1.83
N GLU A 28 6.31 9.55 1.52
CA GLU A 28 6.73 8.28 0.90
C GLU A 28 6.38 7.08 1.79
N ASP A 29 6.62 7.18 3.09
CA ASP A 29 6.32 6.12 4.04
C ASP A 29 4.80 5.91 4.19
N ALA A 30 4.02 6.99 4.24
CA ALA A 30 2.55 6.91 4.23
C ALA A 30 2.01 6.25 2.95
N ILE A 31 2.63 6.51 1.79
CA ILE A 31 2.28 5.86 0.52
C ILE A 31 2.56 4.36 0.60
N LYS A 32 3.76 3.96 1.06
CA LYS A 32 4.13 2.54 1.23
C LYS A 32 3.16 1.82 2.16
N LEU A 33 2.80 2.45 3.28
CA LEU A 33 1.83 1.91 4.22
C LEU A 33 0.45 1.78 3.58
N ALA A 34 -0.04 2.79 2.86
CA ALA A 34 -1.33 2.71 2.17
C ALA A 34 -1.40 1.52 1.21
N PHE A 35 -0.34 1.26 0.44
CA PHE A 35 -0.26 0.06 -0.41
C PHE A 35 -0.14 -1.23 0.41
N GLY A 36 0.69 -1.25 1.44
CA GLY A 36 0.84 -2.42 2.32
C GLY A 36 -0.48 -2.81 3.00
N MET A 37 -1.33 -1.84 3.34
CA MET A 37 -2.68 -2.10 3.86
C MET A 37 -3.58 -2.80 2.82
N VAL A 38 -3.47 -2.43 1.54
CA VAL A 38 -4.21 -3.10 0.44
C VAL A 38 -3.68 -4.51 0.21
N GLU A 39 -2.36 -4.67 0.12
CA GLU A 39 -1.70 -5.96 -0.13
C GLU A 39 -1.99 -6.98 0.97
N ARG A 40 -2.08 -6.52 2.22
CA ARG A 40 -2.45 -7.34 3.39
C ARG A 40 -3.98 -7.50 3.55
N GLY A 41 -4.77 -6.95 2.64
CA GLY A 41 -6.23 -7.06 2.66
C GLY A 41 -6.93 -6.33 3.80
N LYS A 42 -6.25 -5.37 4.44
CA LYS A 42 -6.82 -4.57 5.55
C LYS A 42 -7.78 -3.50 5.05
N ILE A 43 -7.60 -3.06 3.81
CA ILE A 43 -8.50 -2.15 3.10
C ILE A 43 -8.71 -2.65 1.66
N PRO A 44 -9.83 -2.30 1.00
CA PRO A 44 -10.00 -2.57 -0.42
C PRO A 44 -8.99 -1.78 -1.26
N ALA A 45 -8.77 -2.24 -2.50
CA ALA A 45 -7.97 -1.50 -3.46
C ALA A 45 -8.56 -0.12 -3.74
N PHE A 46 -7.70 0.88 -3.96
CA PHE A 46 -8.13 2.23 -4.25
C PHE A 46 -8.78 2.29 -5.65
N GLU A 47 -10.05 2.70 -5.71
CA GLU A 47 -10.80 2.83 -6.96
C GLU A 47 -10.42 4.09 -7.75
N SER A 48 -9.79 5.07 -7.08
CA SER A 48 -9.32 6.30 -7.71
C SER A 48 -8.09 6.86 -7.02
N TYR A 49 -7.35 7.70 -7.75
CA TYR A 49 -6.22 8.44 -7.19
C TYR A 49 -6.63 9.40 -6.07
N GLY A 50 -7.86 9.93 -6.10
CA GLY A 50 -8.38 10.82 -5.05
C GLY A 50 -8.50 10.11 -3.70
N LEU A 51 -9.10 8.91 -3.68
CA LEU A 51 -9.23 8.10 -2.47
C LEU A 51 -7.87 7.68 -1.91
N PHE A 52 -6.91 7.40 -2.80
CA PHE A 52 -5.53 7.14 -2.39
C PHE A 52 -4.89 8.36 -1.72
N GLN A 53 -5.00 9.56 -2.30
CA GLN A 53 -4.46 10.78 -1.70
C GLN A 53 -5.11 11.09 -0.35
N GLU A 54 -6.41 10.89 -0.22
CA GLU A 54 -7.13 11.04 1.05
C GLU A 54 -6.57 10.08 2.12
N LYS A 55 -6.32 8.83 1.74
CA LYS A 55 -5.73 7.85 2.66
C LYS A 55 -4.31 8.22 3.08
N VAL A 56 -3.48 8.69 2.15
CA VAL A 56 -2.11 9.16 2.44
C VAL A 56 -2.15 10.39 3.36
N ALA A 57 -3.05 11.34 3.11
CA ALA A 57 -3.23 12.50 3.99
C ALA A 57 -3.65 12.08 5.40
N MET A 58 -4.62 11.17 5.53
CA MET A 58 -5.03 10.63 6.82
C MET A 58 -3.88 9.92 7.55
N LEU A 59 -3.03 9.19 6.83
CA LEU A 59 -1.86 8.52 7.41
C LEU A 59 -0.80 9.52 7.91
N LEU A 60 -0.59 10.62 7.19
CA LEU A 60 0.34 11.69 7.60
C LEU A 60 -0.07 12.39 8.90
N GLU A 61 -1.36 12.42 9.23
CA GLU A 61 -1.88 12.92 10.51
C GLU A 61 -1.68 11.94 11.68
N LYS A 62 -1.29 10.69 11.40
CA LYS A 62 -1.06 9.65 12.41
C LYS A 62 0.43 9.43 12.63
N ASP A 63 0.74 8.75 13.72
CA ASP A 63 2.06 8.17 13.90
C ASP A 63 2.19 6.94 12.99
N LEU A 64 2.92 7.10 11.89
CA LEU A 64 3.14 6.04 10.89
C LEU A 64 3.77 4.78 11.50
N ARG A 65 4.60 4.92 12.54
CA ARG A 65 5.24 3.76 13.20
C ARG A 65 4.23 2.91 13.93
N VAL A 66 3.23 3.54 14.55
CA VAL A 66 2.13 2.81 15.23
C VAL A 66 1.28 2.07 14.21
N VAL A 67 1.01 2.67 13.04
CA VAL A 67 0.27 2.03 11.96
C VAL A 67 1.05 0.85 11.38
N GLU A 68 2.35 1.01 11.16
CA GLU A 68 3.24 -0.05 10.70
C GLU A 68 3.30 -1.23 11.69
N GLN A 69 3.52 -0.94 12.98
CA GLN A 69 3.51 -1.95 14.03
C GLN A 69 2.16 -2.67 14.13
N ALA A 70 1.05 -1.95 13.99
CA ALA A 70 -0.27 -2.57 13.96
C ALA A 70 -0.41 -3.52 12.76
N LEU A 71 0.12 -3.15 11.59
CA LEU A 71 0.12 -4.00 10.40
C LEU A 71 1.01 -5.25 10.55
N GLU A 72 2.09 -5.16 11.32
CA GLU A 72 3.00 -6.28 11.62
C GLU A 72 2.44 -7.24 12.68
N LEU A 73 1.77 -6.72 13.71
CA LEU A 73 1.14 -7.55 14.76
C LEU A 73 -0.02 -8.38 14.22
N ASP A 74 -0.68 -7.89 13.18
CA ASP A 74 -1.80 -8.55 12.50
C ASP A 74 -1.37 -9.64 11.50
N VAL A 75 -0.09 -10.03 11.49
CA VAL A 75 0.51 -11.03 10.56
C VAL A 75 0.26 -12.48 10.99
N ASP A 76 -0.38 -12.73 12.13
CA ASP A 76 -0.59 -14.09 12.61
C ASP A 76 -1.88 -14.75 12.05
N VAL A 77 -1.89 -15.01 10.74
CA VAL A 77 -2.52 -16.22 10.15
C VAL A 77 -1.78 -16.57 8.85
N PRO A 78 -1.12 -17.75 8.74
CA PRO A 78 -0.54 -18.19 7.49
C PRO A 78 -1.67 -18.46 6.48
N SER A 79 -1.79 -17.62 5.46
CA SER A 79 -2.50 -17.97 4.22
C SER A 79 -1.65 -18.96 3.39
N MET A 80 -1.31 -20.13 3.97
CA MET A 80 -1.02 -21.33 3.19
C MET A 80 -2.35 -21.89 2.67
N GLY A 81 -2.89 -21.31 1.60
CA GLY A 81 -4.22 -21.70 1.11
C GLY A 81 -4.62 -21.21 -0.28
N LYS A 82 -3.72 -20.57 -1.03
CA LYS A 82 -3.88 -20.43 -2.48
C LYS A 82 -2.77 -21.17 -3.22
N VAL A 83 -2.70 -22.46 -2.90
CA VAL A 83 -2.26 -23.47 -3.85
C VAL A 83 -3.09 -23.35 -5.14
N ALA A 84 -2.38 -23.45 -6.26
CA ALA A 84 -2.82 -24.05 -7.50
C ALA A 84 -4.13 -23.51 -8.13
N SER A 85 -3.95 -22.77 -9.22
CA SER A 85 -4.37 -23.23 -10.54
C SER A 85 -5.27 -24.49 -10.56
N GLU A 86 -6.57 -24.32 -10.30
CA GLU A 86 -7.62 -25.19 -10.83
C GLU A 86 -8.69 -24.31 -11.46
N SER A 87 -8.44 -23.98 -12.72
CA SER A 87 -9.46 -23.94 -13.74
C SER A 87 -10.47 -25.06 -13.48
N ARG A 88 -11.70 -24.72 -13.12
CA ARG A 88 -12.84 -25.62 -13.28
C ARG A 88 -13.31 -25.52 -14.73
N PRO A 89 -13.02 -26.48 -15.63
CA PRO A 89 -13.98 -26.77 -16.66
C PRO A 89 -15.08 -27.61 -16.02
N THR A 90 -16.28 -27.04 -15.97
CA THR A 90 -17.51 -27.77 -15.71
C THR A 90 -17.56 -28.95 -16.69
N ASP A 91 -17.51 -30.16 -16.16
CA ASP A 91 -17.42 -31.41 -16.90
C ASP A 91 -18.77 -31.74 -17.59
N LEU A 92 -19.10 -30.93 -18.62
CA LEU A 92 -20.27 -31.10 -19.49
C LEU A 92 -19.89 -31.77 -20.83
N THR A 93 -18.62 -32.11 -21.04
CA THR A 93 -18.14 -32.76 -22.27
C THR A 93 -17.92 -34.27 -22.10
N ALA A 94 -17.78 -34.79 -20.87
CA ALA A 94 -17.69 -36.24 -20.64
C ALA A 94 -18.96 -37.00 -21.08
N ALA A 95 -20.14 -36.38 -21.02
CA ALA A 95 -21.39 -37.02 -21.47
C ALA A 95 -21.54 -37.08 -23.01
N PHE A 96 -20.73 -36.34 -23.77
CA PHE A 96 -20.87 -36.29 -25.23
C PHE A 96 -20.11 -37.42 -25.95
N PHE A 97 -19.01 -37.91 -25.37
CA PHE A 97 -18.16 -38.93 -26.00
C PHE A 97 -18.56 -40.38 -25.68
N HIS A 98 -19.42 -40.60 -24.68
CA HIS A 98 -19.93 -41.95 -24.35
C HIS A 98 -21.10 -42.41 -25.22
N ARG A 99 -21.61 -41.59 -26.15
CA ARG A 99 -22.73 -41.96 -27.04
C ARG A 99 -22.34 -42.21 -28.51
N LEU A 100 -21.04 -42.19 -28.84
CA LEU A 100 -20.55 -42.41 -30.21
C LEU A 100 -19.67 -43.66 -30.36
N THR A 101 -19.59 -44.48 -29.30
CA THR A 101 -18.75 -45.69 -29.24
C THR A 101 -19.52 -46.96 -28.85
N GLU A 102 -20.84 -46.85 -28.66
CA GLU A 102 -21.75 -48.01 -28.57
C GLU A 102 -22.52 -48.12 -29.89
N ASP A 103 -21.85 -48.72 -30.87
CA ASP A 103 -22.46 -49.47 -31.98
C ASP A 103 -21.76 -50.84 -32.03
#